data_AF-A0A4R4YBE6-F1
#
_entry.id   AF-A0A4R4YBE6-F1
#
_cell.length_a   1.000
_cell.length_b   1.000
_cell.length_c   1.000
_cell.angle_alpha   90.00
_cell.angle_beta   90.00
_cell.angle_gamma   90.00
#
_symmetry.space_group_name_H-M   'P 1'
#
loop_
_entity.id
_entity.type
_entity.pdbx_description
1 polymer ?
#
loop_
_entity_poly.entity_id
_entity_poly.type
_entity_poly.pdbx_seq_one_letter_code
_entity_poly.pdbx_strand_id
1 'polypeptide(L)'
;MSATAGESRAQIAWYPWVSEPSVSFTRVSASQVSRWAEWGGMVDRSMGELIRFLEVMAEFGRRGAQRHLQHFRFLAFAELLLTEGRVWHTTVEPERFGATHGPERECYSNATSLAESKHDLIYVEGFGLPAVMPLGTEHAWCVPRTDDGVIEVTWPRNDGLAYIDLPFTDEFRRKIQHETDRLPILLPHTEAGRSLLQDGPPADAIVDVGQPIAEVYVARR
;
A
#
# COMPACT_ATOMS: atom_id res chain seq x y z
N MET A 1 -58.22 30.32 -21.82
CA MET A 1 -57.64 31.46 -21.06
C MET A 1 -57.18 30.94 -19.71
N SER A 2 -55.91 31.22 -19.40
CA SER A 2 -55.16 31.09 -18.14
C SER A 2 -55.10 29.78 -17.36
N ALA A 3 -53.86 29.28 -17.31
CA ALA A 3 -53.33 28.30 -16.38
C ALA A 3 -53.14 28.86 -14.96
N THR A 4 -53.14 27.97 -13.96
CA THR A 4 -52.35 28.15 -12.73
C THR A 4 -51.76 26.80 -12.31
N ALA A 5 -50.47 26.84 -11.98
CA ALA A 5 -49.63 25.73 -11.54
C ALA A 5 -49.80 25.48 -10.03
N GLY A 6 -49.56 24.25 -9.59
CA GLY A 6 -49.44 23.86 -8.18
C GLY A 6 -48.60 22.59 -8.08
N GLU A 7 -47.40 22.76 -7.54
CA GLU A 7 -46.30 21.80 -7.55
C GLU A 7 -46.51 20.59 -6.61
N SER A 8 -45.92 19.46 -7.04
CA SER A 8 -45.87 18.19 -6.32
C SER A 8 -44.78 18.22 -5.24
N ARG A 9 -45.09 17.72 -4.04
CA ARG A 9 -44.10 17.29 -3.05
C ARG A 9 -44.40 15.85 -2.61
N ALA A 10 -43.67 14.90 -3.18
CA ALA A 10 -43.58 13.55 -2.65
C ALA A 10 -42.61 13.54 -1.45
N GLN A 11 -43.06 13.02 -0.32
CA GLN A 11 -42.29 12.84 0.90
C GLN A 11 -41.29 11.68 0.72
N ILE A 12 -40.01 11.94 0.95
CA ILE A 12 -38.96 10.92 1.05
C ILE A 12 -38.86 10.51 2.53
N ALA A 13 -39.00 9.21 2.78
CA ALA A 13 -38.87 8.60 4.11
C ALA A 13 -37.40 8.54 4.55
N TRP A 14 -37.16 8.93 5.81
CA TRP A 14 -35.88 8.88 6.51
C TRP A 14 -35.68 7.49 7.13
N TYR A 15 -34.54 6.83 6.87
CA TYR A 15 -34.10 5.64 7.62
C TYR A 15 -33.10 6.05 8.71
N PRO A 16 -33.26 5.60 9.97
CA PRO A 16 -32.34 5.92 11.05
C PRO A 16 -31.17 4.91 11.14
N TRP A 17 -29.95 5.44 11.08
CA TRP A 17 -28.72 5.06 11.78
C TRP A 17 -28.48 3.59 12.17
N VAL A 18 -27.51 2.99 11.48
CA VAL A 18 -26.71 1.84 11.92
C VAL A 18 -25.74 2.33 13.00
N SER A 19 -25.73 1.66 14.15
CA SER A 19 -24.79 1.90 15.26
C SER A 19 -23.36 1.45 14.89
N GLU A 20 -22.37 2.30 15.16
CA GLU A 20 -20.93 2.03 15.00
C GLU A 20 -20.45 0.90 15.95
N PRO A 21 -19.52 0.01 15.52
CA PRO A 21 -18.86 -0.90 16.43
C PRO A 21 -17.74 -0.17 17.20
N SER A 22 -17.79 -0.27 18.53
CA SER A 22 -16.73 0.19 19.43
C SER A 22 -15.48 -0.68 19.29
N VAL A 23 -14.40 -0.11 18.75
CA VAL A 23 -13.08 -0.75 18.71
C VAL A 23 -12.32 -0.42 20.00
N SER A 24 -11.91 -1.45 20.73
CA SER A 24 -11.06 -1.32 21.93
C SER A 24 -9.58 -1.26 21.53
N PHE A 25 -8.90 -0.18 21.89
CA PHE A 25 -7.45 -0.02 21.70
C PHE A 25 -6.67 -0.81 22.75
N THR A 26 -5.85 -1.76 22.31
CA THR A 26 -4.82 -2.38 23.16
C THR A 26 -3.59 -1.46 23.19
N ARG A 27 -3.12 -1.10 24.40
CA ARG A 27 -1.95 -0.23 24.59
C ARG A 27 -0.67 -0.87 24.03
N VAL A 28 -0.03 -0.19 23.09
CA VAL A 28 1.37 -0.43 22.69
C VAL A 28 2.29 -0.22 23.91
N SER A 29 3.28 -1.09 24.09
CA SER A 29 4.15 -1.09 25.28
C SER A 29 5.13 0.08 25.31
N ALA A 30 5.43 0.59 26.50
CA ALA A 30 6.32 1.75 26.71
C ALA A 30 7.77 1.53 26.21
N SER A 31 8.22 0.28 26.07
CA SER A 31 9.55 -0.05 25.51
C SER A 31 9.64 0.14 24.01
N GLN A 32 8.50 0.16 23.28
CA GLN A 32 8.49 0.52 21.86
C GLN A 32 8.66 2.02 21.67
N VAL A 33 8.10 2.86 22.55
CA VAL A 33 8.08 4.33 22.43
C VAL A 33 9.46 4.99 22.52
N SER A 34 10.41 4.43 23.28
CA SER A 34 11.68 5.12 23.58
C SER A 34 12.77 5.01 22.50
N ARG A 35 12.69 4.08 21.54
CA ARG A 35 13.60 4.07 20.36
C ARG A 35 13.17 5.07 19.26
N TRP A 36 11.96 5.60 19.35
CA TRP A 36 11.37 6.46 18.32
C TRP A 36 11.81 7.92 18.43
N ALA A 37 12.37 8.38 19.55
CA ALA A 37 12.61 9.81 19.76
C ALA A 37 13.81 10.39 18.96
N GLU A 38 14.87 9.60 18.72
CA GLU A 38 16.05 10.07 17.96
C GLU A 38 16.01 9.68 16.47
N TRP A 39 15.38 8.54 16.14
CA TRP A 39 15.17 8.10 14.75
C TRP A 39 13.85 8.60 14.16
N GLY A 40 12.85 8.89 15.00
CA GLY A 40 11.52 9.33 14.56
C GLY A 40 11.55 10.61 13.75
N GLY A 41 12.44 11.57 14.06
CA GLY A 41 12.54 12.80 13.28
C GLY A 41 13.03 12.61 11.83
N MET A 42 13.85 11.57 11.57
CA MET A 42 14.36 11.26 10.22
C MET A 42 13.43 10.29 9.49
N VAL A 43 12.98 9.26 10.19
CA VAL A 43 12.00 8.27 9.70
C VAL A 43 10.66 8.94 9.33
N ASP A 44 10.21 9.92 10.11
CA ASP A 44 9.03 10.73 9.79
C ASP A 44 9.23 11.63 8.56
N ARG A 45 10.47 12.07 8.33
CA ARG A 45 10.84 12.89 7.17
C ARG A 45 10.84 12.07 5.90
N SER A 46 11.55 10.94 5.88
CA SER A 46 11.62 10.03 4.73
C SER A 46 10.25 9.48 4.36
N MET A 47 9.42 9.11 5.35
CA MET A 47 8.02 8.74 5.08
C MET A 47 7.22 9.92 4.51
N GLY A 48 7.41 11.13 5.04
CA GLY A 48 6.79 12.34 4.49
C GLY A 48 7.19 12.65 3.05
N GLU A 49 8.45 12.42 2.69
CA GLU A 49 8.97 12.57 1.31
C GLU A 49 8.35 11.54 0.37
N LEU A 50 8.27 10.28 0.81
CA LEU A 50 7.66 9.21 0.02
C LEU A 50 6.16 9.45 -0.19
N ILE A 51 5.43 9.87 0.85
CA ILE A 51 4.02 10.25 0.73
C ILE A 51 3.84 11.39 -0.27
N ARG A 52 4.65 12.46 -0.18
CA ARG A 52 4.59 13.58 -1.14
C ARG A 52 4.87 13.14 -2.57
N PHE A 53 5.83 12.24 -2.75
CA PHE A 53 6.11 11.66 -4.05
C PHE A 53 4.88 10.93 -4.61
N LEU A 54 4.21 10.09 -3.80
CA LEU A 54 2.99 9.41 -4.21
C LEU A 54 1.84 10.39 -4.49
N GLU A 55 1.69 11.48 -3.72
CA GLU A 55 0.67 12.51 -3.99
C GLU A 55 0.87 13.16 -5.36
N VAL A 56 2.12 13.47 -5.70
CA VAL A 56 2.48 14.02 -7.01
C VAL A 56 2.18 13.01 -8.11
N MET A 57 2.53 11.74 -7.92
CA MET A 57 2.23 10.68 -8.89
C MET A 57 0.73 10.45 -9.06
N ALA A 58 -0.05 10.48 -7.98
CA ALA A 58 -1.51 10.39 -8.02
C ALA A 58 -2.11 11.58 -8.79
N GLU A 59 -1.59 12.79 -8.57
CA GLU A 59 -2.03 13.98 -9.30
C GLU A 59 -1.69 13.91 -10.80
N PHE A 60 -0.50 13.39 -11.16
CA PHE A 60 -0.18 13.12 -12.56
C PHE A 60 -1.14 12.09 -13.17
N GLY A 61 -1.48 11.03 -12.45
CA GLY A 61 -2.52 10.06 -12.83
C GLY A 61 -3.85 10.75 -13.11
N ARG A 62 -4.33 11.59 -12.19
CA ARG A 62 -5.59 12.34 -12.35
C ARG A 62 -5.60 13.26 -13.56
N ARG A 63 -4.49 13.95 -13.84
CA ARG A 63 -4.38 14.86 -15.00
C ARG A 63 -4.23 14.11 -16.32
N GLY A 64 -3.53 12.97 -16.30
CA GLY A 64 -3.28 12.13 -17.47
C GLY A 64 -4.44 11.19 -17.80
N ALA A 65 -5.34 10.93 -16.85
CA ALA A 65 -6.46 10.03 -17.03
C ALA A 65 -7.34 10.47 -18.19
N GLN A 66 -7.40 9.62 -19.22
CA GLN A 66 -8.35 9.80 -20.32
C GLN A 66 -9.78 9.70 -19.77
N ARG A 67 -10.74 10.33 -20.46
CA ARG A 67 -12.16 10.35 -20.05
C ARG A 67 -12.73 8.95 -19.75
N HIS A 68 -12.24 7.91 -20.42
CA HIS A 68 -12.72 6.54 -20.22
C HIS A 68 -12.30 5.90 -18.88
N LEU A 69 -11.30 6.46 -18.19
CA LEU A 69 -10.86 5.99 -16.87
C LEU A 69 -11.62 6.64 -15.72
N GLN A 70 -12.55 7.57 -15.98
CA GLN A 70 -13.29 8.30 -14.93
C GLN A 70 -14.18 7.41 -14.05
N HIS A 71 -14.44 6.17 -14.47
CA HIS A 71 -15.21 5.19 -13.69
C HIS A 71 -14.34 4.33 -12.78
N PHE A 72 -13.01 4.44 -12.88
CA PHE A 72 -12.09 3.67 -12.05
C PHE A 72 -12.09 4.25 -10.64
N ARG A 73 -12.06 3.37 -9.63
CA ARG A 73 -11.94 3.77 -8.22
C ARG A 73 -10.65 4.53 -7.94
N PHE A 74 -9.56 4.13 -8.59
CA PHE A 74 -8.24 4.74 -8.48
C PHE A 74 -7.70 5.07 -9.88
N LEU A 75 -7.15 6.27 -10.05
CA LEU A 75 -6.63 6.74 -11.35
C LEU A 75 -5.13 6.48 -11.52
N ALA A 76 -4.45 6.04 -10.46
CA ALA A 76 -3.07 5.57 -10.47
C ALA A 76 -2.79 4.65 -9.27
N PHE A 77 -1.77 3.79 -9.35
CA PHE A 77 -1.37 2.95 -8.20
C PHE A 77 -0.89 3.77 -7.00
N ALA A 78 -0.34 4.96 -7.23
CA ALA A 78 0.00 5.87 -6.15
C ALA A 78 -1.24 6.29 -5.34
N GLU A 79 -2.39 6.49 -5.99
CA GLU A 79 -3.65 6.81 -5.32
C GLU A 79 -4.22 5.59 -4.56
N LEU A 80 -4.11 4.41 -5.16
CA LEU A 80 -4.42 3.14 -4.49
C LEU A 80 -3.57 2.98 -3.22
N LEU A 81 -2.25 3.16 -3.32
CA LEU A 81 -1.33 3.02 -2.18
C LEU A 81 -1.58 4.07 -1.09
N LEU A 82 -1.90 5.32 -1.45
CA LEU A 82 -2.27 6.35 -0.48
C LEU A 82 -3.59 6.07 0.25
N THR A 83 -4.40 5.14 -0.27
CA THR A 83 -5.71 4.78 0.30
C THR A 83 -5.63 3.46 1.08
N GLU A 84 -5.08 2.43 0.47
CA GLU A 84 -5.12 1.04 0.95
C GLU A 84 -3.75 0.55 1.45
N GLY A 85 -2.69 1.35 1.28
CA GLY A 85 -1.32 0.92 1.54
C GLY A 85 -0.95 0.80 3.01
N ARG A 86 0.15 0.08 3.26
CA ARG A 86 0.77 -0.11 4.57
C ARG A 86 2.09 0.62 4.63
N VAL A 87 2.36 1.28 5.74
CA VAL A 87 3.61 2.02 5.95
C VAL A 87 4.59 1.19 6.78
N TRP A 88 5.86 1.27 6.40
CA TRP A 88 6.94 0.65 7.16
C TRP A 88 8.15 1.59 7.28
N HIS A 89 8.73 1.54 8.48
CA HIS A 89 9.77 2.45 8.94
C HIS A 89 11.08 1.74 9.30
N THR A 90 11.04 0.43 9.42
CA THR A 90 12.16 -0.40 9.85
C THR A 90 12.42 -1.47 8.81
N THR A 91 13.70 -1.77 8.61
CA THR A 91 14.14 -2.95 7.89
C THR A 91 14.60 -4.01 8.87
N VAL A 92 14.38 -5.26 8.51
CA VAL A 92 14.82 -6.45 9.22
C VAL A 92 15.80 -7.18 8.32
N GLU A 93 16.93 -7.57 8.91
CA GLU A 93 17.99 -8.28 8.20
C GLU A 93 17.49 -9.62 7.62
N PRO A 94 17.64 -9.87 6.30
CA PRO A 94 17.18 -11.10 5.66
C PRO A 94 17.77 -12.37 6.27
N GLU A 95 18.97 -12.30 6.84
CA GLU A 95 19.65 -13.45 7.44
C GLU A 95 18.86 -14.03 8.63
N ARG A 96 18.02 -13.22 9.30
CA ARG A 96 17.12 -13.69 10.37
C ARG A 96 16.10 -14.72 9.88
N PHE A 97 15.77 -14.67 8.59
CA PHE A 97 14.86 -15.61 7.94
C PHE A 97 15.62 -16.64 7.10
N GLY A 98 16.95 -16.70 7.23
CA GLY A 98 17.82 -17.57 6.43
C GLY A 98 17.83 -17.20 4.94
N ALA A 99 17.67 -15.91 4.64
CA ALA A 99 17.75 -15.36 3.30
C ALA A 99 19.00 -14.49 3.15
N THR A 100 19.42 -14.27 1.91
CA THR A 100 20.49 -13.34 1.55
C THR A 100 19.99 -12.38 0.49
N HIS A 101 20.67 -11.25 0.34
CA HIS A 101 20.39 -10.33 -0.75
C HIS A 101 20.62 -11.01 -2.10
N GLY A 102 19.68 -10.86 -3.02
CA GLY A 102 19.79 -11.26 -4.41
C GLY A 102 20.39 -10.15 -5.28
N PRO A 103 20.45 -10.37 -6.61
CA PRO A 103 20.95 -9.36 -7.54
C PRO A 103 20.11 -8.07 -7.50
N GLU A 104 20.78 -6.93 -7.69
CA GLU A 104 20.11 -5.64 -7.88
C GLU A 104 19.19 -5.68 -9.11
N ARG A 105 18.10 -4.89 -9.08
CA ARG A 105 17.09 -4.78 -10.14
C ARG A 105 16.25 -6.05 -10.38
N GLU A 106 16.39 -7.06 -9.54
CA GLU A 106 15.57 -8.28 -9.57
C GLU A 106 14.59 -8.35 -8.38
N CYS A 107 14.09 -7.21 -7.90
CA CYS A 107 13.24 -7.12 -6.70
C CYS A 107 12.05 -8.05 -6.70
N TYR A 108 11.27 -8.08 -7.78
CA TYR A 108 10.12 -8.97 -7.91
C TYR A 108 10.50 -10.45 -7.85
N SER A 109 11.63 -10.83 -8.45
CA SER A 109 12.13 -12.21 -8.44
C SER A 109 12.65 -12.62 -7.06
N ASN A 110 13.47 -11.76 -6.45
CA ASN A 110 14.05 -11.99 -5.13
C ASN A 110 12.93 -12.11 -4.07
N ALA A 111 11.98 -11.18 -4.07
CA ALA A 111 10.85 -11.18 -3.14
C ALA A 111 9.90 -12.36 -3.38
N THR A 112 9.60 -12.70 -4.64
CA THR A 112 8.75 -13.88 -4.95
C THR A 112 9.41 -15.15 -4.44
N SER A 113 10.69 -15.35 -4.76
CA SER A 113 11.47 -16.52 -4.32
C SER A 113 11.55 -16.63 -2.80
N LEU A 114 11.73 -15.50 -2.11
CA LEU A 114 11.76 -15.46 -0.66
C LEU A 114 10.43 -15.91 -0.07
N ALA A 115 9.32 -15.30 -0.48
CA ALA A 115 7.98 -15.66 0.00
C ALA A 115 7.57 -17.11 -0.35
N GLU A 116 8.04 -17.66 -1.47
CA GLU A 116 7.84 -19.09 -1.78
C GLU A 116 8.61 -20.01 -0.84
N SER A 117 9.82 -19.60 -0.44
CA SER A 117 10.67 -20.40 0.44
C SER A 117 10.32 -20.29 1.93
N LYS A 118 9.48 -19.31 2.32
CA LYS A 118 9.16 -18.96 3.72
C LYS A 118 7.68 -18.62 3.90
N HIS A 119 6.88 -19.57 4.40
CA HIS A 119 5.42 -19.42 4.54
C HIS A 119 4.95 -18.37 5.56
N ASP A 120 5.85 -17.94 6.45
CA ASP A 120 5.65 -16.89 7.44
C ASP A 120 5.94 -15.48 6.91
N LEU A 121 6.40 -15.38 5.67
CA LEU A 121 6.64 -14.13 4.98
C LEU A 121 5.53 -13.83 3.98
N ILE A 122 5.22 -12.55 3.83
CA ILE A 122 4.20 -12.03 2.95
C ILE A 122 4.91 -11.22 1.86
N TYR A 123 4.63 -11.57 0.62
CA TYR A 123 5.08 -10.81 -0.53
C TYR A 123 4.32 -9.49 -0.65
N VAL A 124 5.04 -8.40 -0.90
CA VAL A 124 4.42 -7.08 -1.04
C VAL A 124 4.99 -6.34 -2.25
N GLU A 125 4.20 -5.44 -2.82
CA GLU A 125 4.66 -4.49 -3.83
C GLU A 125 4.22 -3.07 -3.48
N GLY A 126 5.06 -2.11 -3.85
CA GLY A 126 4.75 -0.71 -3.64
C GLY A 126 5.92 0.19 -4.00
N PHE A 127 6.15 1.20 -3.19
CA PHE A 127 7.27 2.12 -3.36
C PHE A 127 8.17 2.13 -2.14
N GLY A 128 9.47 1.99 -2.38
CA GLY A 128 10.52 2.26 -1.40
C GLY A 128 11.17 3.61 -1.68
N LEU A 129 11.65 4.29 -0.64
CA LEU A 129 12.51 5.47 -0.76
C LEU A 129 13.97 5.05 -0.51
N PRO A 130 14.80 4.94 -1.55
CA PRO A 130 16.21 4.60 -1.39
C PRO A 130 17.03 5.80 -0.89
N ALA A 131 18.10 5.56 -0.13
CA ALA A 131 18.97 6.58 0.43
C ALA A 131 19.77 7.34 -0.64
N VAL A 132 19.97 6.72 -1.80
CA VAL A 132 20.78 7.26 -2.90
C VAL A 132 20.01 8.24 -3.80
N MET A 133 18.68 8.29 -3.73
CA MET A 133 17.88 9.22 -4.53
C MET A 133 16.59 9.65 -3.82
N PRO A 134 16.21 10.95 -3.90
CA PRO A 134 15.07 11.49 -3.16
C PRO A 134 13.71 11.23 -3.85
N LEU A 135 13.57 10.10 -4.56
CA LEU A 135 12.36 9.74 -5.30
C LEU A 135 11.95 8.32 -4.95
N GLY A 136 10.66 8.10 -4.77
CA GLY A 136 10.11 6.76 -4.58
C GLY A 136 10.38 5.90 -5.82
N THR A 137 10.76 4.65 -5.58
CA THR A 137 11.03 3.66 -6.61
C THR A 137 10.05 2.50 -6.47
N GLU A 138 9.37 2.13 -7.57
CA GLU A 138 8.55 0.92 -7.62
C GLU A 138 9.42 -0.29 -7.25
N HIS A 139 8.96 -1.06 -6.28
CA HIS A 139 9.79 -2.09 -5.66
C HIS A 139 8.94 -3.21 -5.06
N ALA A 140 9.58 -4.34 -4.80
CA ALA A 140 8.98 -5.50 -4.17
C ALA A 140 9.90 -6.06 -3.09
N TRP A 141 9.31 -6.48 -1.99
CA TRP A 141 10.02 -7.03 -0.83
C TRP A 141 9.12 -8.03 -0.10
N CYS A 142 9.58 -8.51 1.06
CA CYS A 142 8.75 -9.30 1.95
C CYS A 142 8.58 -8.60 3.28
N VAL A 143 7.48 -8.87 3.96
CA VAL A 143 7.27 -8.51 5.36
C VAL A 143 6.94 -9.78 6.15
N PRO A 144 7.33 -9.89 7.41
CA PRO A 144 6.87 -11.00 8.23
C PRO A 144 5.38 -10.84 8.54
N ARG A 145 4.72 -11.93 8.94
CA ARG A 145 3.36 -11.87 9.51
C ARG A 145 3.31 -11.10 10.84
N THR A 146 4.46 -10.90 11.46
CA THR A 146 4.64 -10.00 12.59
C THR A 146 4.95 -8.60 12.06
N ASP A 147 4.51 -7.53 12.73
CA ASP A 147 4.76 -6.14 12.31
C ASP A 147 6.22 -5.69 12.58
N ASP A 148 7.19 -6.59 12.39
CA ASP A 148 8.59 -6.41 12.78
C ASP A 148 9.39 -5.56 11.77
N GLY A 149 8.88 -5.39 10.55
CA GLY A 149 9.47 -4.50 9.53
C GLY A 149 9.70 -5.17 8.16
N VAL A 150 10.31 -4.42 7.25
CA VAL A 150 10.58 -4.83 5.87
C VAL A 150 11.78 -5.74 5.76
N ILE A 151 11.64 -6.88 5.08
CA ILE A 151 12.73 -7.76 4.69
C ILE A 151 13.13 -7.42 3.26
N GLU A 152 14.05 -6.46 3.15
CA GLU A 152 14.62 -6.01 1.89
C GLU A 152 15.67 -7.02 1.40
N VAL A 153 15.44 -7.61 0.22
CA VAL A 153 16.32 -8.64 -0.34
C VAL A 153 17.04 -8.21 -1.62
N THR A 154 16.93 -6.94 -2.01
CA THR A 154 17.51 -6.45 -3.26
C THR A 154 18.42 -5.25 -3.05
N TRP A 155 17.99 -4.27 -2.26
CA TRP A 155 18.84 -3.11 -1.98
C TRP A 155 19.91 -3.44 -0.94
N PRO A 156 21.08 -2.81 -0.99
CA PRO A 156 22.07 -2.91 0.06
C PRO A 156 21.50 -2.59 1.44
N ARG A 157 22.11 -3.16 2.47
CA ARG A 157 21.69 -2.96 3.86
C ARG A 157 21.64 -1.47 4.20
N ASN A 158 20.52 -1.04 4.79
CA ASN A 158 20.20 0.34 5.17
C ASN A 158 19.99 1.33 4.01
N ASP A 159 19.90 0.87 2.76
CA ASP A 159 19.60 1.77 1.64
C ASP A 159 18.11 2.12 1.59
N GLY A 160 17.20 1.31 2.12
CA GLY A 160 15.79 1.67 2.21
C GLY A 160 15.47 2.53 3.43
N LEU A 161 14.94 3.74 3.20
CA LEU A 161 14.61 4.71 4.25
C LEU A 161 13.14 4.72 4.67
N ALA A 162 12.23 4.38 3.75
CA ALA A 162 10.79 4.34 3.99
C ALA A 162 10.12 3.46 2.93
N TYR A 163 8.99 2.85 3.28
CA TYR A 163 8.30 1.90 2.42
C TYR A 163 6.79 2.06 2.55
N ILE A 164 6.09 2.04 1.41
CA ILE A 164 4.62 2.00 1.33
C ILE A 164 4.24 0.88 0.35
N ASP A 165 3.44 -0.08 0.80
CA ASP A 165 3.09 -1.26 0.00
C ASP A 165 1.64 -1.73 0.10
N LEU A 166 1.31 -2.73 -0.71
CA LEU A 166 0.20 -3.64 -0.55
C LEU A 166 0.71 -5.05 -0.23
N PRO A 167 0.37 -5.62 0.93
CA PRO A 167 0.75 -6.98 1.28
C PRO A 167 -0.21 -8.01 0.68
N PHE A 168 0.22 -8.75 -0.32
CA PHE A 168 -0.66 -9.67 -1.05
C PHE A 168 -0.76 -11.04 -0.40
N THR A 169 -1.95 -11.64 -0.45
CA THR A 169 -2.10 -13.05 -0.10
C THR A 169 -1.35 -13.91 -1.11
N ASP A 170 -0.81 -15.01 -0.60
CA ASP A 170 -0.08 -16.02 -1.35
C ASP A 170 -0.89 -16.60 -2.52
N GLU A 171 -2.18 -16.83 -2.27
CA GLU A 171 -3.14 -17.31 -3.27
C GLU A 171 -3.34 -16.28 -4.38
N PHE A 172 -3.61 -15.03 -4.02
CA PHE A 172 -3.79 -13.95 -4.99
C PHE A 172 -2.52 -13.72 -5.82
N ARG A 173 -1.36 -13.59 -5.17
CA ARG A 173 -0.07 -13.43 -5.85
C ARG A 173 0.17 -14.55 -6.87
N ARG A 174 0.09 -15.82 -6.44
CA ARG A 174 0.33 -16.96 -7.33
C ARG A 174 -0.65 -17.00 -8.49
N LYS A 175 -1.93 -16.69 -8.25
CA LYS A 175 -2.94 -16.60 -9.30
C LYS A 175 -2.54 -15.57 -10.35
N ILE A 176 -2.26 -14.33 -9.93
CA ILE A 176 -1.92 -13.24 -10.88
C ILE A 176 -0.62 -13.54 -11.63
N GLN A 177 0.42 -14.02 -10.93
CA GLN A 177 1.71 -14.33 -11.55
C GLN A 177 1.59 -15.46 -12.58
N HIS A 178 0.78 -16.48 -12.29
CA HIS A 178 0.49 -17.58 -13.22
C HIS A 178 -0.35 -17.12 -14.42
N GLU A 179 -1.42 -16.34 -14.20
CA GLU A 179 -2.32 -15.87 -15.27
C GLU A 179 -1.63 -14.90 -16.23
N THR A 180 -0.66 -14.12 -15.74
CA THR A 180 0.02 -13.09 -16.54
C THR A 180 1.38 -13.54 -17.10
N ASP A 181 1.97 -14.61 -16.57
CA ASP A 181 3.37 -14.99 -16.80
C ASP A 181 4.34 -13.83 -16.49
N ARG A 182 4.01 -13.06 -15.45
CA ARG A 182 4.77 -11.89 -14.97
C ARG A 182 4.87 -11.92 -13.46
N LEU A 183 6.01 -11.51 -12.93
CA LEU A 183 6.21 -11.42 -11.47
C LEU A 183 5.50 -10.22 -10.83
N PRO A 184 5.54 -8.99 -11.42
CA PRO A 184 4.90 -7.84 -10.78
C PRO A 184 3.37 -7.87 -10.89
N ILE A 185 2.69 -7.56 -9.80
CA ILE A 185 1.23 -7.47 -9.66
C ILE A 185 0.73 -6.06 -10.00
N LEU A 186 1.43 -5.01 -9.53
CA LEU A 186 1.06 -3.61 -9.75
C LEU A 186 1.43 -3.12 -11.16
N LEU A 187 0.94 -3.80 -12.20
CA LEU A 187 1.19 -3.47 -13.60
C LEU A 187 -0.07 -2.94 -14.29
N PRO A 188 -0.09 -1.66 -14.73
CA PRO A 188 -1.33 -1.02 -15.19
C PRO A 188 -1.82 -1.55 -16.54
N HIS A 189 -0.98 -2.29 -17.27
CA HIS A 189 -1.29 -2.86 -18.57
C HIS A 189 -1.81 -4.30 -18.50
N THR A 190 -1.75 -4.95 -17.34
CA THR A 190 -2.36 -6.28 -17.12
C THR A 190 -3.83 -6.14 -16.75
N GLU A 191 -4.63 -7.18 -16.99
CA GLU A 191 -6.04 -7.18 -16.55
C GLU A 191 -6.16 -7.10 -15.03
N ALA A 192 -5.31 -7.85 -14.30
CA ALA A 192 -5.24 -7.82 -12.85
C ALA A 192 -4.95 -6.41 -12.32
N GLY A 193 -3.89 -5.77 -12.82
CA GLY A 193 -3.54 -4.41 -12.40
C GLY A 193 -4.61 -3.37 -12.78
N ARG A 194 -5.28 -3.53 -13.94
CA ARG A 194 -6.43 -2.69 -14.28
C ARG A 194 -7.60 -2.89 -13.33
N SER A 195 -7.93 -4.13 -12.95
CA SER A 195 -9.00 -4.41 -11.99
C SER A 195 -8.68 -3.86 -10.60
N LEU A 196 -7.42 -3.93 -10.16
CA LEU A 196 -6.99 -3.27 -8.91
C LEU A 196 -7.25 -1.76 -8.93
N LEU A 197 -7.05 -1.08 -10.06
CA LEU A 197 -7.34 0.34 -10.19
C LEU A 197 -8.84 0.60 -10.34
N GLN A 198 -9.55 -0.25 -11.08
CA GLN A 198 -10.96 -0.07 -11.38
C GLN A 198 -11.84 -0.30 -10.15
N ASP A 199 -11.62 -1.42 -9.45
CA ASP A 199 -12.52 -1.93 -8.41
C ASP A 199 -11.86 -1.86 -7.01
N GLY A 200 -10.54 -1.77 -6.96
CA GLY A 200 -9.73 -1.97 -5.75
C GLY A 200 -9.30 -3.43 -5.59
N PRO A 201 -8.44 -3.72 -4.59
CA PRO A 201 -8.08 -5.09 -4.25
C PRO A 201 -9.31 -5.88 -3.77
N PRO A 202 -9.48 -7.13 -4.21
CA PRO A 202 -10.46 -8.04 -3.62
C PRO A 202 -10.25 -8.20 -2.11
N ALA A 203 -11.33 -8.50 -1.37
CA ALA A 203 -11.28 -8.59 0.10
C ALA A 203 -10.31 -9.65 0.63
N ASP A 204 -10.03 -10.68 -0.16
CA ASP A 204 -9.10 -11.78 0.13
C ASP A 204 -7.73 -11.63 -0.55
N ALA A 205 -7.47 -10.49 -1.21
CA ALA A 205 -6.21 -10.25 -1.90
C ALA A 205 -5.12 -9.66 -1.00
N ILE A 206 -5.50 -9.01 0.11
CA ILE A 206 -4.58 -8.28 1.00
C ILE A 206 -4.53 -8.93 2.38
N VAL A 207 -3.33 -9.07 2.94
CA VAL A 207 -3.11 -9.52 4.32
C VAL A 207 -3.13 -8.30 5.25
N ASP A 208 -3.84 -8.39 6.37
CA ASP A 208 -3.87 -7.30 7.34
C ASP A 208 -2.63 -7.31 8.24
N VAL A 209 -1.53 -6.73 7.73
CA VAL A 209 -0.27 -6.51 8.44
C VAL A 209 0.26 -5.11 8.16
N GLY A 210 1.10 -4.58 9.04
CA GLY A 210 1.63 -3.24 8.94
C GLY A 210 0.60 -2.16 9.29
N GLN A 211 1.06 -0.92 9.41
CA GLN A 211 0.19 0.19 9.78
C GLN A 211 -0.50 0.77 8.52
N PRO A 212 -1.84 0.91 8.49
CA PRO A 212 -2.53 1.55 7.38
C PRO A 212 -2.08 3.00 7.18
N ILE A 213 -1.76 3.39 5.95
CA ILE A 213 -1.31 4.75 5.66
C ILE A 213 -2.36 5.81 6.02
N ALA A 214 -3.64 5.50 5.91
CA ALA A 214 -4.73 6.44 6.21
C ALA A 214 -4.65 6.94 7.67
N GLU A 215 -4.22 6.08 8.60
CA GLU A 215 -4.06 6.44 10.02
C GLU A 215 -2.89 7.41 10.24
N VAL A 216 -1.82 7.27 9.47
CA VAL A 216 -0.65 8.16 9.51
C VAL A 216 -0.90 9.46 8.74
N TYR A 217 -1.63 9.36 7.63
CA TYR A 217 -1.88 10.44 6.70
C TYR A 217 -2.94 11.43 7.20
N VAL A 218 -4.04 10.95 7.79
CA VAL A 218 -5.10 11.82 8.36
C VAL A 218 -4.59 12.58 9.58
N ALA A 219 -3.69 12.00 10.38
CA ALA A 219 -3.08 12.69 11.52
C ALA A 219 -2.21 13.92 11.14
N ARG A 220 -1.90 14.09 9.84
CA ARG A 220 -1.08 15.20 9.33
C ARG A 220 -1.88 16.32 8.64
N ARG A 221 -3.20 16.18 8.49
CA ARG A 221 -4.10 17.23 7.97
C ARG A 221 -4.88 17.90 9.09
#